data_AF-A0A9D5IY68-F1
#
_entry.id   AF-A0A9D5IY68-F1
#
_cell.length_a   1.000
_cell.length_b   1.000
_cell.length_c   1.000
_cell.angle_alpha   90.00
_cell.angle_beta   90.00
_cell.angle_gamma   90.00
#
_symmetry.space_group_name_H-M   'P 1'
#
loop_
_entity.id
_entity.type
_entity.pdbx_description
1 polymer ?
#
loop_
_entity_poly.entity_id
_entity_poly.type
_entity_poly.pdbx_seq_one_letter_code
_entity_poly.pdbx_strand_id
1 'polypeptide(L)'
;MSDFQTGLVISGVGLLVTFTSLLIFIGVMVLLQKLFPVKVEKNEGRPVDEVKPAELTLGSEAGAEEIIAALAAVAFIRAQRTGQLGASLLSGPGPYRTSR
;
A
#
# COMPACT_ATOMS: atom_id res chain seq x y z
N MET A 1 -37.09 -23.90 -25.24
CA MET A 1 -35.61 -23.77 -25.25
C MET A 1 -35.06 -24.90 -24.42
N SER A 2 -34.07 -25.63 -24.92
CA SER A 2 -33.44 -26.72 -24.14
C SER A 2 -32.56 -26.13 -23.05
N ASP A 3 -32.42 -26.84 -21.92
CA ASP A 3 -31.59 -26.39 -20.78
C ASP A 3 -30.13 -26.12 -21.20
N PHE A 4 -29.63 -26.88 -22.18
CA PHE A 4 -28.33 -26.66 -22.80
C PHE A 4 -28.22 -25.28 -23.49
N GLN A 5 -29.25 -24.89 -24.24
CA GLN A 5 -29.30 -23.58 -24.90
C GLN A 5 -29.35 -22.45 -23.87
N THR A 6 -30.11 -22.64 -22.78
CA THR A 6 -30.19 -21.68 -21.67
C THR A 6 -28.84 -21.52 -20.96
N GLY A 7 -28.15 -22.63 -20.66
CA GLY A 7 -26.83 -22.61 -20.05
C GLY A 7 -25.77 -21.92 -20.92
N LEU A 8 -25.80 -22.19 -22.24
CA LEU A 8 -24.91 -21.53 -23.19
C LEU A 8 -25.15 -20.00 -23.25
N VAL A 9 -26.42 -19.58 -23.26
CA VAL A 9 -26.78 -18.15 -23.26
C VAL A 9 -26.33 -17.48 -21.97
N ILE A 10 -26.57 -18.10 -20.81
CA ILE A 10 -26.15 -17.54 -19.51
C ILE A 10 -24.63 -17.38 -19.44
N SER A 11 -23.88 -18.39 -19.89
CA SER A 11 -22.42 -18.33 -19.92
C SER A 11 -21.93 -17.22 -20.86
N GLY A 12 -22.50 -17.12 -22.07
CA GLY A 12 -22.16 -16.08 -23.03
C GLY A 12 -22.47 -14.66 -22.52
N VAL A 13 -23.63 -14.47 -21.87
CA VAL A 13 -24.01 -13.19 -21.26
C VAL A 13 -23.07 -12.87 -20.09
N GLY A 14 -22.77 -13.84 -19.22
CA GLY A 14 -21.83 -13.66 -18.11
C GLY A 14 -20.46 -13.21 -18.59
N LEU A 15 -19.94 -13.82 -19.66
CA LEU A 15 -18.69 -13.41 -20.28
C LEU A 15 -18.75 -11.98 -20.84
N LEU A 16 -19.83 -11.62 -21.54
CA LEU A 16 -20.01 -10.26 -22.05
C LEU A 16 -20.05 -9.21 -20.92
N VAL A 17 -20.73 -9.53 -19.83
CA VAL A 17 -20.85 -8.63 -18.66
C VAL A 17 -19.49 -8.42 -18.00
N THR A 18 -18.67 -9.46 -17.83
CA THR A 18 -17.33 -9.30 -17.22
C THR A 18 -16.41 -8.47 -18.10
N PHE A 19 -16.38 -8.71 -19.43
CA PHE A 19 -15.58 -7.91 -20.36
C PHE A 19 -16.01 -6.44 -20.39
N THR A 20 -17.32 -6.18 -20.45
CA THR A 20 -17.84 -4.80 -20.44
C THR A 20 -17.56 -4.11 -19.12
N SER A 21 -17.72 -4.78 -17.98
CA SER A 21 -17.34 -4.25 -16.67
C SER A 21 -15.85 -3.88 -16.60
N LEU A 22 -14.97 -4.72 -17.14
CA LEU A 22 -13.52 -4.45 -17.17
C LEU A 22 -13.20 -3.22 -18.02
N LEU A 23 -13.82 -3.11 -19.21
CA LEU A 23 -13.66 -1.96 -20.10
C LEU A 23 -14.11 -0.66 -19.44
N ILE A 24 -15.26 -0.68 -18.76
CA ILE A 24 -15.76 0.48 -18.03
C ILE A 24 -14.79 0.85 -16.91
N PHE A 25 -14.30 -0.13 -16.16
CA PHE A 25 -13.35 0.12 -15.07
C PHE A 25 -12.05 0.77 -15.55
N ILE A 26 -11.45 0.24 -16.62
CA ILE A 26 -10.27 0.83 -17.26
C ILE A 26 -10.60 2.22 -17.82
N GLY A 27 -11.76 2.39 -18.44
CA GLY A 27 -12.23 3.68 -18.95
C GLY A 27 -12.33 4.74 -17.86
N VAL A 28 -12.89 4.38 -16.70
CA VAL A 28 -12.95 5.26 -15.52
C VAL A 28 -11.55 5.57 -15.01
N MET A 29 -10.64 4.59 -14.95
CA MET A 29 -9.26 4.81 -14.54
C MET A 29 -8.56 5.82 -15.46
N VAL A 30 -8.69 5.66 -16.78
CA VAL A 30 -8.12 6.58 -17.78
C VAL A 30 -8.77 7.95 -17.70
N LEU A 31 -10.08 8.03 -17.48
CA LEU A 31 -10.81 9.28 -17.30
C LEU A 31 -10.28 10.03 -16.07
N LEU A 32 -10.08 9.34 -14.95
CA LEU A 32 -9.51 9.91 -13.74
C LEU A 32 -8.05 10.32 -13.94
N GLN A 33 -7.24 9.55 -14.66
CA GLN A 33 -5.87 9.96 -15.02
C GLN A 33 -5.86 11.20 -15.91
N LYS A 34 -6.85 11.36 -16.80
CA LYS A 34 -6.96 12.57 -17.61
C LYS A 34 -7.50 13.78 -16.85
N LEU A 35 -8.43 13.56 -15.91
CA LEU A 35 -9.02 14.62 -15.10
C LEU A 35 -8.06 15.06 -13.97
N PHE A 36 -7.30 14.11 -13.43
CA PHE A 36 -6.24 14.30 -12.44
C PHE A 36 -4.94 13.71 -13.01
N PRO A 37 -4.24 14.45 -13.89
CA PRO A 37 -2.96 14.00 -14.43
C PRO A 37 -2.01 13.68 -13.29
N VAL A 38 -1.72 12.39 -13.12
CA VAL A 38 -0.65 11.91 -12.26
C VAL A 38 0.62 12.51 -12.84
N LYS A 39 1.29 13.37 -12.08
CA LYS A 39 2.59 13.91 -12.45
C LYS A 39 3.56 12.72 -12.52
N VAL A 40 3.76 12.19 -13.72
CA VAL A 40 4.79 11.18 -13.97
C VAL A 40 6.12 11.90 -13.83
N GLU A 41 6.78 11.74 -12.68
CA GLU A 41 8.21 11.98 -12.62
C GLU A 41 8.86 11.02 -13.62
N LYS A 42 9.49 11.62 -14.63
CA LYS A 42 10.19 11.00 -15.74
C LYS A 42 11.21 9.98 -15.24
N ASN A 43 10.85 8.71 -15.18
CA ASN A 43 11.79 7.60 -15.10
C ASN A 43 11.35 6.48 -16.05
N GLU A 44 11.57 6.75 -17.34
CA GLU A 44 11.60 5.71 -18.37
C GLU A 44 12.84 4.83 -18.17
N GLY A 45 12.60 3.53 -17.99
CA GLY A 45 13.50 2.47 -18.47
C GLY A 45 14.73 2.12 -17.64
N ARG A 46 14.65 1.00 -16.91
CA ARG A 46 15.62 -0.12 -16.97
C ARG A 46 15.15 -1.33 -16.15
N PRO A 47 15.55 -2.56 -16.56
CA PRO A 47 14.99 -3.81 -16.09
C PRO A 47 15.51 -4.18 -14.70
N VAL A 48 14.82 -5.15 -14.09
CA VAL A 48 15.12 -5.81 -12.81
C VAL A 48 16.62 -6.06 -12.64
N ASP A 49 17.26 -5.38 -11.68
CA ASP A 49 18.48 -5.85 -11.05
C ASP A 49 18.66 -5.26 -9.64
N GLU A 50 18.89 -6.18 -8.71
CA GLU A 50 19.44 -6.07 -7.36
C GLU A 50 18.98 -4.94 -6.41
N VAL A 51 18.52 -5.38 -5.24
CA VAL A 51 18.28 -4.58 -4.03
C VAL A 51 19.50 -3.71 -3.71
N LYS A 52 19.48 -2.44 -4.16
CA LYS A 52 20.39 -1.39 -3.67
C LYS A 52 19.68 -0.56 -2.59
N PRO A 53 20.29 -0.37 -1.41
CA PRO A 53 19.75 0.53 -0.40
C PRO A 53 19.78 2.00 -0.90
N ALA A 54 18.76 2.75 -0.46
CA ALA A 54 18.26 4.01 -1.03
C ALA A 54 19.25 5.19 -1.08
N GLU A 55 19.10 6.03 -2.11
CA GLU A 55 19.54 7.42 -2.11
C GLU A 55 18.29 8.32 -2.11
N LEU A 56 18.03 8.96 -0.96
CA LEU A 56 17.04 10.03 -0.85
C LEU A 56 17.66 11.29 -1.46
N THR A 57 17.41 11.55 -2.74
CA THR A 57 17.59 12.90 -3.28
C THR A 57 16.47 13.77 -2.74
N LEU A 58 16.70 14.37 -1.57
CA LEU A 58 15.91 15.47 -1.06
C LEU A 58 16.10 16.64 -2.02
N GLY A 59 15.19 16.76 -2.99
CA GLY A 59 15.02 18.00 -3.73
C GLY A 59 14.85 19.12 -2.70
N SER A 60 15.55 20.24 -2.93
CA SER A 60 15.53 21.45 -2.12
C SER A 60 14.13 22.09 -2.10
N GLU A 61 13.17 21.42 -1.48
CA GLU A 61 11.81 21.91 -1.22
C GLU A 61 11.57 21.92 0.28
N ALA A 62 11.00 23.03 0.75
CA ALA A 62 10.89 23.47 2.14
C ALA A 62 10.08 22.54 3.11
N GLY A 63 9.83 21.29 2.74
CA GLY A 63 9.18 20.27 3.58
C GLY A 63 10.10 19.10 3.96
N ALA A 64 11.27 18.97 3.33
CA ALA A 64 12.23 17.90 3.63
C ALA A 64 12.69 17.92 5.10
N GLU A 65 13.05 19.10 5.61
CA GLU A 65 13.52 19.27 6.99
C GLU A 65 12.39 19.05 8.01
N GLU A 66 11.16 19.48 7.69
CA GLU A 66 9.98 19.28 8.55
C GLU A 66 9.63 17.79 8.66
N ILE A 67 9.69 17.05 7.55
CA ILE A 67 9.43 15.60 7.52
C ILE A 67 10.51 14.84 8.30
N ILE A 68 11.78 15.22 8.14
CA ILE A 68 12.90 14.60 8.87
C ILE A 68 12.80 14.91 10.37
N ALA A 69 12.49 16.14 10.75
CA ALA A 69 12.30 16.54 12.15
C ALA A 69 11.10 15.82 12.79
N ALA A 70 9.98 15.69 12.08
CA ALA A 70 8.82 14.94 12.55
C ALA A 70 9.14 13.45 12.74
N LEU A 71 9.82 12.82 11.78
CA LEU A 71 10.27 11.43 11.89
C LEU A 71 11.25 11.24 13.07
N ALA A 72 12.21 12.14 13.24
CA ALA A 72 13.15 12.09 14.35
C ALA A 72 12.47 12.25 15.71
N ALA A 73 11.50 13.17 15.84
CA ALA A 73 10.73 13.37 17.06
C ALA A 73 9.91 12.13 17.44
N VAL A 74 9.22 11.52 16.46
CA VAL A 74 8.45 10.29 16.67
C VAL A 74 9.37 9.13 17.07
N ALA A 75 10.51 8.99 16.42
CA ALA A 75 11.50 7.96 16.75
C ALA A 75 12.04 8.14 18.18
N PHE A 76 12.33 9.37 18.60
CA PHE A 76 12.84 9.68 19.94
C PHE A 76 11.82 9.36 21.05
N ILE A 77 10.54 9.73 20.87
CA ILE A 77 9.47 9.40 21.82
C ILE A 77 9.29 7.87 21.93
N ARG A 78 9.39 7.16 20.81
CA ARG A 78 9.28 5.70 20.79
C ARG A 78 10.48 5.04 21.48
N ALA A 79 11.68 5.57 21.30
CA ALA A 79 12.90 5.09 21.94
C ALA A 79 12.82 5.18 23.48
N GLN A 80 12.32 6.30 24.02
CA GLN A 80 12.11 6.44 25.48
C GLN A 80 11.16 5.39 26.05
N ARG A 81 10.07 5.07 25.33
CA ARG A 81 9.09 4.06 25.78
C ARG A 81 9.62 2.63 25.68
N THR A 82 10.50 2.36 24.73
CA THR A 82 11.03 1.01 24.49
C THR A 82 11.98 0.56 25.61
N GLY A 83 12.71 1.50 26.23
CA GLY A 83 13.60 1.19 27.37
C GLY A 83 12.89 0.59 28.59
N GLN A 84 11.64 1.01 28.87
CA GLN A 84 10.84 0.45 29.98
C GLN A 84 10.22 -0.92 29.66
N LEU A 85 9.93 -1.19 28.39
CA LEU A 85 9.33 -2.46 27.97
C LEU A 85 10.34 -3.62 28.07
N GLY A 86 11.63 -3.38 27.81
CA GLY A 86 12.68 -4.39 28.02
C GLY A 86 12.82 -4.82 29.49
N ALA A 87 12.78 -3.86 30.42
CA ALA A 87 12.81 -4.14 31.86
C ALA A 87 11.57 -4.92 32.33
N SER A 88 10.39 -4.57 31.79
CA SER A 88 9.12 -5.28 32.07
C SER A 88 9.06 -6.70 31.51
N LEU A 89 9.79 -7.00 30.43
CA LEU A 89 9.86 -8.34 29.86
C LEU A 89 10.85 -9.22 30.65
N LEU A 90 11.95 -8.65 31.12
CA LEU A 90 12.91 -9.33 32.00
C LEU A 90 12.34 -9.59 33.41
N SER A 91 11.39 -8.79 33.87
CA SER A 91 10.77 -8.95 35.20
C SER A 91 9.80 -10.13 35.33
N GLY A 92 9.63 -10.94 34.28
CA GLY A 92 8.75 -12.11 34.31
C GLY A 92 7.25 -11.78 34.36
N PRO A 93 6.36 -12.81 34.33
CA PRO A 93 4.91 -12.61 34.32
C PRO A 93 4.44 -11.83 35.56
N GLY A 94 3.70 -10.74 35.33
CA GLY A 94 3.22 -9.86 36.40
C GLY A 94 2.26 -10.55 37.41
N PRO A 95 2.13 -9.99 38.63
CA PRO A 95 1.47 -10.62 39.78
C PRO A 95 -0.03 -10.90 39.61
N TYR A 96 -0.65 -10.41 38.54
CA TYR A 96 -2.07 -10.63 38.24
C TYR A 96 -2.32 -11.73 37.20
N ARG A 97 -1.28 -12.41 36.69
CA ARG A 97 -1.46 -13.67 35.95
C ARG A 97 -1.59 -14.81 36.96
N THR A 98 -2.83 -15.02 37.42
CA THR A 98 -3.26 -16.12 38.27
C THR A 98 -3.43 -17.44 37.50
N SER A 99 -3.20 -18.55 38.22
CA SER A 99 -3.75 -19.91 38.00
C SER A 99 -3.13 -20.70 36.83
N ARG A 100 -2.55 -21.89 37.02
CA ARG A 100 -2.91 -23.00 37.90
C ARG A 100 -1.70 -23.88 38.19
#